data_AF-A0A6M7V681-F1
#
_entry.id   AF-A0A6M7V681-F1
#
_cell.length_a   1.000
_cell.length_b   1.000
_cell.length_c   1.000
_cell.angle_alpha   90.00
_cell.angle_beta   90.00
_cell.angle_gamma   90.00
#
_symmetry.space_group_name_H-M   'P 1'
#
loop_
_entity.id
_entity.type
_entity.pdbx_description
1 polymer ?
#
loop_
_entity_poly.entity_id
_entity_poly.type
_entity_poly.pdbx_seq_one_letter_code
_entity_poly.pdbx_strand_id
1 'polypeptide(L)'
;MRGRSRHRSFHGLVFVWSLAGTLVSSGGTSWADVAVQRDIGDYLMKAIQVCWNIPANTTSVARVQISLNKDGSLAGPPKIISPVTPPPDKVAEAAIRAITRCAPFPGLIPYAAHYDLWRDVVLTFNPAEAPPAGPSKVDANDIDKFLEKNKKAK
;
A
#
# COMPACT_ATOMS: atom_id res chain seq x y z
N MET A 1 -54.48 62.83 -11.94
CA MET A 1 -54.46 61.36 -11.72
C MET A 1 -53.04 60.87 -11.93
N ARG A 2 -52.39 60.34 -10.88
CA ARG A 2 -51.05 59.71 -10.96
C ARG A 2 -51.26 58.25 -11.35
N GLY A 3 -50.64 57.80 -12.46
CA GLY A 3 -50.72 56.42 -12.95
C GLY A 3 -49.39 56.01 -13.57
N ARG A 4 -48.73 55.06 -12.94
CA ARG A 4 -47.30 54.72 -13.01
C ARG A 4 -46.95 53.83 -14.22
N SER A 5 -45.81 54.16 -14.82
CA SER A 5 -44.89 53.34 -15.62
C SER A 5 -45.03 51.82 -15.49
N ARG A 6 -44.99 51.11 -16.63
CA ARG A 6 -44.40 49.77 -16.69
C ARG A 6 -43.42 49.65 -17.85
N HIS A 7 -42.21 49.29 -17.42
CA HIS A 7 -40.98 49.06 -18.14
C HIS A 7 -41.12 48.10 -19.31
N ARG A 8 -40.42 48.46 -20.39
CA ARG A 8 -40.05 47.62 -21.53
C ARG A 8 -38.58 47.27 -21.34
N SER A 9 -38.24 46.00 -21.12
CA SER A 9 -36.91 45.40 -21.37
C SER A 9 -36.88 43.98 -20.83
N PHE A 10 -36.81 42.99 -21.73
CA PHE A 10 -36.20 41.70 -21.42
C PHE A 10 -34.99 41.58 -22.34
N HIS A 11 -33.85 42.01 -21.79
CA HIS A 11 -32.53 41.89 -22.37
C HIS A 11 -32.14 40.41 -22.44
N GLY A 12 -31.40 40.08 -23.50
CA GLY A 12 -31.06 38.74 -23.90
C GLY A 12 -30.30 37.90 -22.87
N LEU A 13 -30.43 36.60 -23.10
CA LEU A 13 -29.79 35.47 -22.45
C LEU A 13 -28.29 35.69 -22.19
N VAL A 14 -27.95 36.06 -20.95
CA VAL A 14 -26.64 35.78 -20.36
C VAL A 14 -26.81 34.46 -19.61
N PHE A 15 -26.57 33.34 -20.29
CA PHE A 15 -26.36 32.06 -19.61
C PHE A 15 -25.00 32.17 -18.92
N VAL A 16 -25.05 32.49 -17.63
CA VAL A 16 -23.91 32.51 -16.72
C VAL A 16 -23.36 31.08 -16.62
N TRP A 17 -22.35 30.75 -17.43
CA TRP A 17 -21.43 29.64 -17.15
C TRP A 17 -20.47 30.08 -16.05
N SER A 18 -20.98 30.28 -14.84
CA SER A 18 -20.14 30.32 -13.63
C SER A 18 -20.27 28.99 -12.92
N LEU A 19 -19.41 28.06 -13.30
CA LEU A 19 -18.95 27.00 -12.42
C LEU A 19 -17.43 27.15 -12.32
N ALA A 20 -16.97 28.19 -11.63
CA ALA A 20 -15.66 28.15 -10.99
C ALA A 20 -15.73 27.18 -9.81
N GLY A 21 -15.92 25.89 -10.11
CA GLY A 21 -15.77 24.82 -9.15
C GLY A 21 -14.29 24.50 -9.08
N THR A 22 -13.58 25.01 -8.08
CA THR A 22 -12.26 24.47 -7.72
C THR A 22 -12.48 23.05 -7.24
N LEU A 23 -12.39 22.09 -8.16
CA LEU A 23 -12.30 20.68 -7.84
C LEU A 23 -10.98 20.52 -7.09
N VAL A 24 -11.04 20.54 -5.76
CA VAL A 24 -9.89 20.17 -4.93
C VAL A 24 -9.63 18.70 -5.22
N SER A 25 -8.61 18.41 -6.02
CA SER A 25 -8.14 17.04 -6.22
C SER A 25 -7.50 16.61 -4.91
N SER A 26 -8.28 16.00 -4.02
CA SER A 26 -7.73 15.28 -2.90
C SER A 26 -6.95 14.10 -3.50
N GLY A 27 -5.62 14.18 -3.48
CA GLY A 27 -4.73 13.10 -3.88
C GLY A 27 -4.95 11.87 -3.01
N GLY A 28 -5.94 11.05 -3.37
CA GLY A 28 -6.13 9.72 -2.82
C GLY A 28 -5.36 8.72 -3.67
N THR A 29 -4.68 7.79 -3.00
CA THR A 29 -4.13 6.57 -3.61
C THR A 29 -5.19 5.94 -4.51
N SER A 30 -4.89 5.75 -5.80
CA SER A 30 -5.85 5.18 -6.73
C SER A 30 -6.11 3.71 -6.40
N TRP A 31 -7.23 3.16 -6.86
CA TRP A 31 -7.51 1.73 -6.72
C TRP A 31 -6.43 0.87 -7.42
N ALA A 32 -5.85 1.38 -8.50
CA ALA A 32 -4.74 0.74 -9.21
C ALA A 32 -3.49 0.68 -8.32
N ASP A 33 -3.17 1.76 -7.60
CA ASP A 33 -2.05 1.79 -6.65
C ASP A 33 -2.25 0.79 -5.49
N VAL A 34 -3.49 0.62 -5.01
CA VAL A 34 -3.80 -0.37 -3.95
C VAL A 34 -3.55 -1.81 -4.42
N ALA A 35 -3.97 -2.14 -5.65
CA ALA A 35 -3.73 -3.46 -6.22
C ALA A 35 -2.22 -3.71 -6.41
N VAL A 36 -1.51 -2.75 -6.98
CA VAL A 36 -0.06 -2.82 -7.17
C VAL A 36 0.68 -2.97 -5.83
N GLN A 37 0.28 -2.23 -4.79
CA GLN A 37 0.89 -2.33 -3.47
C GLN A 37 0.70 -3.72 -2.84
N ARG A 38 -0.48 -4.35 -3.03
CA ARG A 38 -0.71 -5.74 -2.59
C ARG A 38 0.26 -6.69 -3.30
N ASP A 39 0.36 -6.59 -4.61
CA ASP A 39 1.20 -7.49 -5.41
C ASP A 39 2.69 -7.37 -5.04
N ILE A 40 3.17 -6.14 -4.83
CA ILE A 40 4.52 -5.84 -4.34
C ILE A 40 4.76 -6.49 -2.97
N GLY A 41 3.84 -6.30 -2.03
CA GLY A 41 3.93 -6.87 -0.69
C GLY A 41 3.98 -8.40 -0.72
N ASP A 42 3.08 -9.01 -1.51
CA ASP A 42 3.02 -10.47 -1.70
C ASP A 42 4.31 -11.01 -2.31
N TYR A 43 4.88 -10.31 -3.29
CA TYR A 43 6.15 -10.68 -3.90
C TYR A 43 7.30 -10.60 -2.89
N LEU A 44 7.47 -9.47 -2.20
CA LEU A 44 8.54 -9.28 -1.21
C LEU A 44 8.46 -10.31 -0.08
N MET A 45 7.26 -10.56 0.43
CA MET A 45 7.02 -11.58 1.45
C MET A 45 7.53 -12.95 0.97
N LYS A 46 7.07 -13.41 -0.20
CA LYS A 46 7.47 -14.71 -0.77
C LYS A 46 8.96 -14.77 -1.05
N ALA A 47 9.51 -13.72 -1.65
CA ALA A 47 10.91 -13.63 -2.02
C ALA A 47 11.84 -13.66 -0.81
N ILE A 48 11.50 -13.01 0.30
CA ILE A 48 12.37 -12.96 1.48
C ILE A 48 12.18 -14.20 2.36
N GLN A 49 10.98 -14.78 2.38
CA GLN A 49 10.65 -15.94 3.18
C GLN A 49 11.56 -17.14 2.87
N VAL A 50 11.96 -17.35 1.62
CA VAL A 50 12.87 -18.45 1.25
C VAL A 50 14.27 -18.29 1.86
N CYS A 51 14.71 -17.07 2.16
CA CYS A 51 15.99 -16.81 2.83
C CYS A 51 15.87 -16.72 4.35
N TRP A 52 14.66 -16.72 4.91
CA TRP A 52 14.47 -16.45 6.33
C TRP A 52 14.68 -17.71 7.17
N ASN A 53 15.79 -17.73 7.90
CA ASN A 53 16.06 -18.75 8.91
C ASN A 53 15.47 -18.31 10.26
N ILE A 54 14.30 -18.85 10.62
CA ILE A 54 13.58 -18.51 11.85
C ILE A 54 14.42 -18.94 13.06
N PRO A 55 14.80 -18.00 13.96
CA PRO A 55 15.58 -18.35 15.14
C PRO A 55 14.73 -19.12 16.16
N ALA A 56 15.28 -20.21 16.70
CA ALA A 56 14.61 -21.06 17.68
C ALA A 56 14.28 -20.31 18.98
N ASN A 57 13.16 -20.67 19.61
CA ASN A 57 12.70 -20.14 20.90
C ASN A 57 12.57 -18.60 20.92
N THR A 58 12.09 -18.00 19.83
CA THR A 58 11.83 -16.56 19.74
C THR A 58 10.36 -16.27 19.49
N THR A 59 9.83 -15.24 20.14
CA THR A 59 8.46 -14.73 19.98
C THR A 59 8.43 -13.24 19.73
N SER A 60 9.60 -12.59 19.64
CA SER A 60 9.68 -11.17 19.34
C SER A 60 9.36 -10.90 17.87
N VAL A 61 8.76 -9.75 17.63
CA VAL A 61 8.46 -9.27 16.28
C VAL A 61 9.46 -8.19 15.91
N ALA A 62 10.17 -8.37 14.81
CA ALA A 62 11.12 -7.38 14.30
C ALA A 62 10.52 -6.62 13.12
N ARG A 63 10.77 -5.31 13.06
CA ARG A 63 10.46 -4.43 11.93
C ARG A 63 11.75 -3.89 11.35
N VAL A 64 11.95 -4.12 10.05
CA VAL A 64 13.15 -3.72 9.33
C VAL A 64 12.74 -2.85 8.14
N GLN A 65 13.32 -1.66 8.06
CA GLN A 65 13.20 -0.79 6.89
C GLN A 65 14.30 -1.13 5.88
N ILE A 66 13.90 -1.19 4.62
CA ILE A 66 14.81 -1.35 3.48
C ILE A 66 14.59 -0.23 2.49
N SER A 67 15.67 0.18 1.83
CA SER A 67 15.64 1.09 0.69
C SER A 67 16.12 0.32 -0.54
N LEU A 68 15.40 0.44 -1.65
CA LEU A 68 15.64 -0.33 -2.88
C LEU A 68 15.89 0.60 -4.07
N ASN A 69 16.82 0.21 -4.93
CA ASN A 69 17.04 0.83 -6.23
C ASN A 69 15.98 0.35 -7.24
N LYS A 70 15.84 1.04 -8.38
CA LYS A 70 14.87 0.68 -9.44
C LYS A 70 15.12 -0.71 -10.07
N ASP A 71 16.32 -1.26 -9.92
CA ASP A 71 16.67 -2.62 -10.36
C ASP A 71 16.34 -3.71 -9.31
N GLY A 72 15.77 -3.31 -8.16
CA GLY A 72 15.43 -4.19 -7.05
C GLY A 72 16.61 -4.50 -6.12
N SER A 73 17.81 -3.95 -6.36
CA SER A 73 18.94 -4.08 -5.43
C SER A 73 18.75 -3.21 -4.19
N LEU A 74 19.43 -3.57 -3.09
CA LEU A 74 19.45 -2.75 -1.88
C LEU A 74 20.22 -1.44 -2.15
N ALA A 75 19.57 -0.30 -1.91
CA ALA A 75 20.20 1.01 -1.99
C ALA A 75 21.13 1.28 -0.80
N GLY A 76 21.07 0.45 0.23
CA GLY A 76 21.92 0.52 1.42
C GLY A 76 21.63 -0.63 2.40
N PRO A 77 22.31 -0.67 3.55
CA PRO A 77 22.08 -1.69 4.55
C PRO A 77 20.66 -1.59 5.14
N PRO A 78 19.96 -2.73 5.36
CA PRO A 78 18.68 -2.76 6.06
C PRO A 78 18.80 -2.16 7.48
N LYS A 79 17.77 -1.42 7.91
CA LYS A 79 17.75 -0.71 9.20
C LYS A 79 16.69 -1.29 10.12
N ILE A 80 17.06 -1.60 11.37
CA ILE A 80 16.11 -2.08 12.38
C ILE A 80 15.32 -0.87 12.89
N ILE A 81 14.00 -0.95 12.79
CA ILE A 81 13.07 0.07 13.32
C ILE A 81 12.48 -0.37 14.66
N SER A 82 12.32 -1.68 14.87
CA SER A 82 11.90 -2.25 16.15
C SER A 82 12.28 -3.72 16.23
N PRO A 83 12.70 -4.24 17.40
CA PRO A 83 13.12 -3.48 18.57
C PRO A 83 14.48 -2.81 18.33
N VAL A 84 14.66 -1.56 18.79
CA VAL A 84 15.94 -0.82 18.66
C VAL A 84 16.84 -1.06 19.90
N THR A 85 16.68 -2.19 20.57
CA THR A 85 17.42 -2.52 21.80
C THR A 85 18.83 -2.98 21.47
N PRO A 86 19.86 -2.54 22.21
CA PRO A 86 21.20 -3.12 22.15
C PRO A 86 21.37 -4.23 23.21
N PRO A 87 21.84 -5.44 22.85
CA PRO A 87 22.07 -5.94 21.50
C PRO A 87 20.75 -6.18 20.73
N PRO A 88 20.75 -6.11 19.39
CA PRO A 88 19.58 -6.41 18.58
C PRO A 88 19.11 -7.84 18.87
N ASP A 89 17.79 -8.04 18.83
CA ASP A 89 17.25 -9.38 19.07
C ASP A 89 17.58 -10.33 17.91
N LYS A 90 17.52 -11.63 18.19
CA LYS A 90 17.87 -12.67 17.22
C LYS A 90 16.98 -12.63 15.97
N VAL A 91 15.74 -12.15 16.11
CA VAL A 91 14.76 -12.04 15.01
C VAL A 91 15.14 -10.92 14.06
N ALA A 92 15.52 -9.74 14.57
CA ALA A 92 15.97 -8.61 13.76
C ALA A 92 17.28 -8.93 13.04
N GLU A 93 18.24 -9.59 13.71
CA GLU A 93 19.45 -10.07 13.03
C GLU A 93 19.14 -11.08 11.91
N ALA A 94 18.24 -12.03 12.17
CA ALA A 94 17.81 -13.00 11.17
C ALA A 94 17.10 -12.32 9.99
N ALA A 95 16.29 -11.30 10.25
CA ALA A 95 15.61 -10.50 9.24
C ALA A 95 16.61 -9.76 8.32
N ILE A 96 17.60 -9.06 8.88
CA ILE A 96 18.66 -8.41 8.10
C ILE A 96 19.37 -9.42 7.21
N ARG A 97 19.74 -10.59 7.77
CA ARG A 97 20.41 -11.65 7.00
C ARG A 97 19.53 -12.16 5.86
N ALA A 98 18.24 -12.38 6.10
CA ALA A 98 17.30 -12.85 5.08
C ALA A 98 17.20 -11.87 3.91
N ILE A 99 16.97 -10.58 4.22
CA ILE A 99 16.87 -9.51 3.24
C ILE A 99 18.16 -9.41 2.42
N THR A 100 19.32 -9.38 3.10
CA THR A 100 20.62 -9.21 2.45
C THR A 100 20.96 -10.40 1.54
N ARG A 101 20.57 -11.62 1.92
CA ARG A 101 20.81 -12.83 1.12
C ARG A 101 19.91 -12.94 -0.10
N CYS A 102 18.66 -12.46 0.00
CA CYS A 102 17.68 -12.58 -1.07
C CYS A 102 17.69 -11.39 -2.04
N ALA A 103 18.38 -10.30 -1.72
CA ALA A 103 18.61 -9.22 -2.66
C ALA A 103 19.53 -9.67 -3.82
N PRO A 104 19.32 -9.19 -5.06
CA PRO A 104 18.30 -8.23 -5.47
C PRO A 104 16.90 -8.84 -5.67
N PHE A 105 15.88 -7.97 -5.74
CA PHE A 105 14.46 -8.30 -5.91
C PHE A 105 13.94 -7.96 -7.32
N PRO A 106 14.33 -8.71 -8.37
CA PRO A 106 14.03 -8.34 -9.77
C PRO A 106 12.54 -8.39 -10.12
N GLY A 107 11.70 -9.07 -9.33
CA GLY A 107 10.25 -9.08 -9.52
C GLY A 107 9.57 -7.73 -9.27
N LEU A 108 10.30 -6.72 -8.78
CA LEU A 108 9.82 -5.35 -8.64
C LEU A 108 9.98 -4.52 -9.93
N ILE A 109 10.83 -4.95 -10.87
CA ILE A 109 11.12 -4.22 -12.11
C ILE A 109 9.85 -3.93 -12.94
N PRO A 110 8.88 -4.85 -13.10
CA PRO A 110 7.62 -4.56 -13.79
C PRO A 110 6.82 -3.41 -13.15
N TYR A 111 7.01 -3.16 -11.85
CA TYR A 111 6.36 -2.08 -11.09
C TYR A 111 7.20 -0.80 -11.04
N ALA A 112 8.19 -0.61 -11.93
CA ALA A 112 9.05 0.57 -11.95
C ALA A 112 8.29 1.90 -12.14
N ALA A 113 7.12 1.88 -12.78
CA ALA A 113 6.25 3.06 -12.88
C ALA A 113 5.67 3.50 -11.52
N HIS A 114 5.63 2.60 -10.54
CA HIS A 114 5.11 2.81 -9.19
C HIS A 114 6.25 2.74 -8.16
N TYR A 115 7.45 3.16 -8.55
CA TYR A 115 8.65 3.06 -7.73
C TYR A 115 8.51 3.68 -6.34
N ASP A 116 7.75 4.76 -6.22
CA ASP A 116 7.52 5.41 -4.92
C ASP A 116 6.75 4.52 -3.92
N LEU A 117 6.04 3.48 -4.38
CA LEU A 117 5.37 2.51 -3.51
C LEU A 117 6.34 1.49 -2.88
N TRP A 118 7.53 1.31 -3.46
CA TRP A 118 8.43 0.21 -3.05
C TRP A 118 9.90 0.59 -2.88
N ARG A 119 10.27 1.84 -3.18
CA ARG A 119 11.62 2.38 -2.93
C ARG A 119 12.04 2.32 -1.46
N ASP A 120 11.07 2.44 -0.54
CA ASP A 120 11.28 2.41 0.90
C ASP A 120 10.16 1.60 1.55
N VAL A 121 10.48 0.41 2.06
CA VAL A 121 9.50 -0.56 2.59
C VAL A 121 9.86 -0.95 4.02
N VAL A 122 8.86 -1.05 4.88
CA VAL A 122 9.01 -1.61 6.24
C VAL A 122 8.43 -3.02 6.25
N LEU A 123 9.31 -3.99 6.50
CA LEU A 123 8.96 -5.40 6.59
C LEU A 123 8.83 -5.81 8.06
N THR A 124 7.80 -6.61 8.36
CA THR A 124 7.58 -7.14 9.71
C THR A 124 7.86 -8.64 9.71
N PHE A 125 8.70 -9.10 10.63
CA PHE A 125 9.12 -10.49 10.80
C PHE A 125 8.57 -11.01 12.12
N ASN A 126 7.70 -12.01 12.05
CA ASN A 126 7.02 -12.60 13.19
C ASN A 126 7.25 -14.13 13.21
N PRO A 127 8.11 -14.66 14.09
CA PRO A 127 8.41 -16.10 14.19
C PRO A 127 7.18 -16.97 14.47
N ALA A 128 6.17 -16.42 15.14
CA ALA A 128 4.93 -17.13 15.46
C ALA A 128 4.02 -17.33 14.23
N GLU A 129 4.30 -16.62 13.14
CA GLU A 129 3.51 -16.61 11.90
C GLU A 129 4.24 -17.35 10.77
N ALA A 130 4.95 -18.43 11.11
CA ALA A 130 5.37 -19.42 10.11
C ALA A 130 4.11 -19.99 9.40
N PRO A 131 4.07 -20.02 8.06
CA PRO A 131 2.82 -19.93 7.30
C PRO A 131 1.95 -21.21 7.38
N PRO A 132 0.61 -21.12 7.46
CA PRO A 132 -0.22 -21.97 6.62
C PRO A 132 -0.01 -21.53 5.16
N ALA A 133 0.12 -22.47 4.23
CA ALA A 133 0.41 -22.21 2.83
C ALA A 133 -0.36 -21.01 2.21
N GLY A 134 0.39 -19.99 1.77
CA GLY A 134 -0.11 -18.94 0.88
C GLY A 134 -0.62 -17.67 1.58
N PRO A 135 -0.72 -16.55 0.84
CA PRO A 135 -1.32 -15.33 1.36
C PRO A 135 -2.70 -15.67 1.89
N SER A 136 -3.07 -15.13 3.04
CA SER A 136 -4.45 -15.13 3.51
C SER A 136 -5.32 -14.59 2.39
N LYS A 137 -5.88 -15.51 1.61
CA LYS A 137 -6.97 -15.22 0.69
C LYS A 137 -8.08 -14.80 1.63
N VAL A 138 -8.24 -13.49 1.81
CA VAL A 138 -9.61 -12.98 1.83
C VAL A 138 -10.13 -13.33 0.46
N ASP A 139 -10.72 -14.53 0.36
CA ASP A 139 -11.17 -15.08 -0.88
C ASP A 139 -12.23 -14.14 -1.43
N ALA A 140 -12.11 -13.78 -2.71
CA ALA A 140 -13.09 -12.95 -3.39
C ALA A 140 -14.51 -13.54 -3.27
N ASN A 141 -14.62 -14.85 -3.00
CA ASN A 141 -15.87 -15.55 -2.78
C ASN A 141 -16.55 -15.17 -1.44
N ASP A 142 -15.82 -14.89 -0.37
CA ASP A 142 -16.39 -14.43 0.89
C ASP A 142 -16.97 -13.02 0.76
N ILE A 143 -16.30 -12.14 -0.01
CA ILE A 143 -16.82 -10.80 -0.29
C ILE A 143 -18.14 -10.89 -1.10
N ASP A 144 -18.18 -11.73 -2.13
CA ASP A 144 -19.39 -11.95 -2.94
C ASP A 144 -20.54 -12.52 -2.08
N LYS A 145 -20.24 -13.47 -1.18
CA LYS A 145 -21.20 -14.04 -0.24
C LYS A 145 -21.79 -13.01 0.72
N PHE A 146 -21.00 -12.07 1.22
CA PHE A 146 -21.51 -10.97 2.05
C PHE A 146 -22.37 -9.99 1.25
N LEU A 147 -22.00 -9.69 0.00
CA LEU A 147 -22.80 -8.82 -0.87
C LEU A 147 -24.16 -9.46 -1.22
N GLU A 148 -24.18 -10.74 -1.54
CA GLU A 148 -25.42 -11.50 -1.81
C GLU A 148 -26.32 -11.62 -0.57
N LYS A 149 -25.74 -11.82 0.62
CA LYS A 149 -26.51 -11.86 1.87
C LYS A 149 -27.20 -10.53 2.18
N ASN A 150 -26.56 -9.40 1.88
CA ASN A 150 -27.14 -8.06 2.09
C ASN A 150 -28.19 -7.71 1.02
N LYS A 151 -28.05 -8.23 -0.20
CA LYS A 151 -29.03 -8.03 -1.27
C LYS A 151 -30.36 -8.76 -1.03
N LYS A 152 -30.33 -9.89 -0.32
CA LYS A 152 -31.53 -10.68 0.07
C LYS A 152 -32.26 -10.16 1.31
N ALA A 153 -31.69 -9.18 2.00
CA ALA A 153 -32.28 -8.56 3.20
C ALA A 153 -33.09 -7.29 2.87
N LYS A 154 -33.30 -6.99 1.58
CA LYS A 154 -34.15 -5.92 1.06
C LYS A 154 -35.19 -6.51 0.12
#